data_AF-A0A371HQ15-F1
#
_entry.id   AF-A0A371HQ15-F1
#
_cell.length_a   1.000
_cell.length_b   1.000
_cell.length_c   1.000
_cell.angle_alpha   90.00
_cell.angle_beta   90.00
_cell.angle_gamma   90.00
#
_symmetry.space_group_name_H-M   'P 1'
#
loop_
_entity.id
_entity.type
_entity.pdbx_description
1 polymer ?
#
loop_
_entity_poly.entity_id
_entity_poly.type
_entity_poly.pdbx_seq_one_letter_code
_entity_poly.pdbx_strand_id
1 'polypeptide(L)'
;MNTRRGSTSFVPHISEQLLIQYFYEGLMMMDQSMFDAASGGALMDKTSVVARHLISNTASNTQQFGTRGTIEPRMVNEVGMIDNPRLENQLAELTSLVRQLAIGQHQPIAAVNACGICTSMEHPTNMCPTL
;
A
#
# COMPACT_ATOMS: atom_id res chain seq x y z
N MET A 1 -16.99 -51.50 -42.26
CA MET A 1 -15.92 -51.27 -41.27
C MET A 1 -15.34 -49.90 -41.52
N ASN A 2 -15.86 -48.86 -40.88
CA ASN A 2 -15.41 -47.48 -41.13
C ASN A 2 -15.09 -46.81 -39.78
N THR A 3 -13.85 -46.95 -39.31
CA THR A 3 -13.36 -46.31 -38.09
C THR A 3 -12.81 -44.93 -38.43
N ARG A 4 -13.64 -43.89 -38.33
CA ARG A 4 -13.21 -42.50 -38.56
C ARG A 4 -12.64 -41.91 -37.26
N ARG A 5 -11.32 -42.01 -37.16
CA ARG A 5 -10.35 -41.10 -36.51
C ARG A 5 -10.91 -40.14 -35.45
N GLY A 6 -10.65 -40.44 -34.17
CA GLY A 6 -10.93 -39.55 -33.05
C GLY A 6 -10.13 -38.25 -33.18
N SER A 7 -10.84 -37.13 -33.23
CA SER A 7 -10.28 -35.79 -33.10
C SER A 7 -9.89 -35.57 -31.65
N THR A 8 -8.59 -35.65 -31.32
CA THR A 8 -8.09 -35.17 -30.04
C THR A 8 -8.17 -33.65 -30.04
N SER A 9 -9.14 -33.12 -29.29
CA SER A 9 -9.26 -31.70 -28.97
C SER A 9 -7.95 -31.23 -28.33
N PHE A 10 -7.24 -30.31 -28.99
CA PHE A 10 -6.05 -29.66 -28.44
C PHE A 10 -6.55 -28.58 -27.47
N VAL A 11 -6.80 -28.97 -26.22
CA VAL A 11 -7.14 -28.00 -25.17
C VAL A 11 -5.84 -27.28 -24.80
N PRO A 12 -5.75 -25.94 -24.93
CA PRO A 12 -4.57 -25.21 -24.50
C PRO A 12 -4.32 -25.47 -23.01
N HIS A 13 -3.12 -25.98 -22.69
CA HIS A 13 -2.73 -26.23 -21.31
C HIS A 13 -2.36 -24.91 -20.64
N ILE A 14 -3.36 -24.23 -20.09
CA ILE A 14 -3.20 -23.02 -19.30
C ILE A 14 -2.78 -23.42 -17.87
N SER A 15 -1.78 -22.73 -17.31
CA SER A 15 -1.35 -22.97 -15.93
C SER A 15 -2.45 -22.57 -14.95
N GLU A 16 -2.72 -23.41 -13.97
CA GLU A 16 -3.64 -23.15 -12.86
C GLU A 16 -3.29 -21.86 -12.11
N GLN A 17 -2.00 -21.55 -11.98
CA GLN A 17 -1.55 -20.31 -11.35
C GLN A 17 -2.00 -19.07 -12.14
N LEU A 18 -1.98 -19.15 -13.46
CA LEU A 18 -2.42 -18.05 -14.32
C LEU A 18 -3.93 -17.83 -14.23
N LEU A 19 -4.71 -18.91 -14.10
CA LEU A 19 -6.15 -18.83 -13.88
C LEU A 19 -6.47 -18.16 -12.54
N ILE A 20 -5.71 -18.48 -11.48
CA ILE A 20 -5.88 -17.87 -10.16
C ILE A 20 -5.49 -16.40 -10.19
N GLN A 21 -4.38 -16.05 -10.84
CA GLN A 21 -3.96 -14.66 -11.02
C GLN A 21 -5.03 -13.84 -11.75
N TYR A 22 -5.53 -14.35 -12.89
CA TYR A 22 -6.55 -13.68 -13.67
C TYR A 22 -7.85 -13.49 -12.87
N PHE A 23 -8.24 -14.50 -12.10
CA PHE A 23 -9.36 -14.39 -11.19
C PHE A 23 -9.13 -13.28 -10.15
N TYR A 24 -7.99 -13.28 -9.47
CA TYR A 24 -7.66 -12.33 -8.41
C TYR A 24 -7.59 -10.87 -8.90
N GLU A 25 -7.00 -10.65 -10.08
CA GLU A 25 -6.95 -9.32 -10.72
C GLU A 25 -8.32 -8.84 -11.18
N GLY A 26 -9.23 -9.75 -11.50
CA GLY A 26 -10.62 -9.42 -11.88
C GLY A 26 -11.52 -9.04 -10.70
N LEU A 27 -11.05 -9.15 -9.45
CA LEU A 27 -11.83 -8.85 -8.26
C LEU A 27 -11.78 -7.36 -7.90
N MET A 28 -12.86 -6.87 -7.26
CA MET A 28 -12.87 -5.56 -6.62
C MET A 28 -11.96 -5.56 -5.38
N MET A 29 -11.42 -4.40 -4.98
CA MET A 29 -10.47 -4.32 -3.86
C MET A 29 -11.01 -4.92 -2.54
N MET A 30 -12.31 -4.78 -2.29
CA MET A 30 -12.94 -5.35 -1.08
C MET A 30 -12.98 -6.88 -1.13
N ASP A 31 -13.23 -7.46 -2.31
CA ASP A 31 -13.21 -8.91 -2.49
C ASP A 31 -11.80 -9.46 -2.36
N GLN A 32 -10.78 -8.76 -2.88
CA GLN A 32 -9.37 -9.12 -2.70
C GLN A 32 -9.01 -9.18 -1.21
N SER A 33 -9.36 -8.14 -0.45
CA SER A 33 -9.13 -8.09 1.01
C SER A 33 -9.84 -9.22 1.75
N MET A 34 -11.09 -9.54 1.38
CA MET A 34 -11.82 -10.67 1.94
C MET A 34 -11.10 -12.00 1.69
N PHE A 35 -10.61 -12.21 0.47
CA PHE A 35 -9.87 -13.42 0.12
C PHE A 35 -8.55 -13.52 0.87
N ASP A 36 -7.80 -12.43 0.98
CA ASP A 36 -6.53 -12.41 1.71
C ASP A 36 -6.73 -12.68 3.21
N ALA A 37 -7.73 -12.06 3.82
CA ALA A 37 -8.09 -12.30 5.22
C ALA A 37 -8.47 -13.78 5.46
N ALA A 38 -9.28 -14.38 4.56
CA ALA A 38 -9.65 -15.78 4.65
C ALA A 38 -8.47 -16.74 4.42
N SER A 39 -7.48 -16.33 3.62
CA SER A 39 -6.26 -17.08 3.37
C SER A 39 -5.23 -16.96 4.51
N GLY A 40 -5.37 -15.94 5.38
CA GLY A 40 -4.40 -15.60 6.41
C GLY A 40 -3.14 -14.91 5.86
N GLY A 41 -3.29 -14.13 4.78
CA GLY A 41 -2.20 -13.52 4.01
C GLY A 41 -2.58 -13.38 2.54
N ALA A 42 -1.65 -13.11 1.63
CA ALA A 42 -1.99 -13.00 0.22
C ALA A 42 -2.50 -14.35 -0.34
N LEU A 43 -3.65 -14.36 -1.01
CA LEU A 43 -4.17 -15.57 -1.67
C LEU A 43 -3.17 -16.11 -2.70
N MET A 44 -2.42 -15.21 -3.34
CA MET A 44 -1.40 -15.52 -4.35
C MET A 44 -0.21 -16.34 -3.80
N ASP A 45 0.03 -16.32 -2.49
CA ASP A 45 1.09 -17.11 -1.86
C ASP A 45 0.67 -18.56 -1.63
N LYS A 46 -0.61 -18.89 -1.84
CA LYS A 46 -1.13 -20.24 -1.65
C LYS A 46 -0.83 -21.11 -2.86
N THR A 47 -0.69 -22.41 -2.60
CA THR A 47 -0.67 -23.40 -3.66
C THR A 47 -2.00 -23.38 -4.43
N SER A 48 -1.97 -23.71 -5.72
CA SER A 48 -3.16 -23.63 -6.59
C SER A 48 -4.35 -24.42 -6.06
N VAL A 49 -4.09 -25.58 -5.44
CA VAL A 49 -5.11 -26.44 -4.81
C VAL A 49 -5.78 -25.73 -3.64
N VAL A 50 -4.99 -25.11 -2.77
CA VAL A 50 -5.50 -24.39 -1.59
C VAL A 50 -6.28 -23.15 -2.03
N ALA A 51 -5.76 -22.39 -2.99
CA ALA A 51 -6.43 -21.21 -3.53
C ALA A 51 -7.81 -21.56 -4.11
N ARG A 52 -7.92 -22.62 -4.92
CA ARG A 52 -9.21 -23.10 -5.45
C ARG A 52 -10.19 -23.48 -4.35
N HIS A 53 -9.73 -24.21 -3.34
CA HIS A 53 -10.57 -24.60 -2.22
C HIS A 53 -11.11 -23.38 -1.47
N LEU A 54 -10.25 -22.38 -1.20
CA LEU A 54 -10.66 -21.12 -0.58
C LEU A 54 -11.66 -20.35 -1.44
N ILE A 55 -11.45 -20.25 -2.75
CA ILE A 55 -12.38 -19.62 -3.69
C ILE A 55 -13.76 -20.28 -3.63
N SER A 56 -13.82 -21.61 -3.73
CA SER A 56 -15.08 -22.35 -3.65
C SER A 56 -15.77 -22.19 -2.29
N ASN A 57 -15.01 -22.24 -1.20
CA ASN A 57 -15.54 -22.08 0.15
C ASN A 57 -16.13 -20.67 0.36
N THR A 58 -15.42 -19.62 -0.05
CA THR A 58 -15.90 -18.24 0.05
C THR A 58 -17.14 -18.01 -0.82
N ALA A 59 -17.16 -18.55 -2.05
CA ALA A 59 -18.35 -18.49 -2.90
C ALA A 59 -19.56 -19.19 -2.26
N SER A 60 -19.34 -20.35 -1.65
CA SER A 60 -20.39 -21.09 -0.93
C SER A 60 -20.89 -20.32 0.30
N ASN A 61 -19.97 -19.73 1.08
CA ASN A 61 -20.31 -18.88 2.22
C ASN A 61 -21.15 -17.68 1.78
N THR A 62 -20.75 -16.97 0.72
CA THR A 62 -21.51 -15.83 0.19
C THR A 62 -22.91 -16.22 -0.24
N GLN A 63 -23.11 -17.40 -0.84
CA GLN A 63 -24.45 -17.89 -1.18
C GLN A 63 -25.26 -18.23 0.07
N GLN A 64 -24.66 -18.88 1.07
CA GLN A 64 -25.33 -19.22 2.31
C GLN A 64 -25.77 -17.97 3.10
N PHE A 65 -24.90 -16.96 3.21
CA PHE A 65 -25.21 -15.72 3.90
C PHE A 65 -26.02 -14.74 3.04
N GLY A 66 -25.88 -14.77 1.71
CA GLY A 66 -26.70 -14.01 0.77
C GLY A 66 -28.16 -14.43 0.77
N THR A 67 -28.45 -15.72 1.00
CA THR A 67 -29.81 -16.22 1.20
C THR A 67 -30.45 -15.70 2.51
N ARG A 68 -29.62 -15.29 3.48
CA ARG A 68 -30.07 -14.65 4.73
C ARG A 68 -30.34 -13.15 4.59
N GLY A 69 -30.01 -12.56 3.43
CA GLY A 69 -30.20 -11.14 3.11
C GLY A 69 -31.63 -10.72 2.76
N THR A 70 -32.60 -11.64 2.78
CA THR A 70 -34.03 -11.28 2.82
C THR A 70 -34.47 -10.71 4.17
N ILE A 71 -33.60 -10.80 5.17
CA ILE A 71 -33.71 -10.05 6.42
C ILE A 71 -32.69 -8.91 6.30
N GLU A 72 -33.20 -7.68 6.33
CA GLU A 72 -32.45 -6.42 6.15
C GLU A 72 -30.97 -6.50 6.56
N PRO A 73 -30.04 -5.93 5.76
CA PRO A 73 -28.68 -5.70 6.23
C PRO A 73 -28.77 -4.86 7.51
N ARG A 74 -28.48 -5.47 8.65
CA ARG A 74 -28.41 -4.77 9.92
C ARG A 74 -27.37 -3.67 9.73
N MET A 75 -27.79 -2.41 9.79
CA MET A 75 -26.88 -1.26 9.75
C MET A 75 -25.86 -1.43 10.87
N VAL A 76 -24.69 -1.94 10.53
CA VAL A 76 -23.49 -1.86 11.36
C VAL A 76 -22.85 -0.55 10.95
N ASN A 77 -22.54 0.31 11.92
CA ASN A 77 -21.87 1.57 11.64
C ASN A 77 -20.55 1.29 10.92
N GLU A 78 -20.56 1.45 9.62
CA GLU A 78 -19.37 1.39 8.79
C GLU A 78 -18.53 2.60 9.16
N VAL A 79 -17.39 2.38 9.80
CA VAL A 79 -16.34 3.39 9.84
C VAL A 79 -15.74 3.38 8.44
N GLY A 80 -16.45 4.02 7.50
CA GLY A 80 -15.92 4.30 6.18
C GLY A 80 -14.58 4.99 6.33
N MET A 81 -13.64 4.68 5.42
CA MET A 81 -12.33 5.33 5.36
C MET A 81 -12.52 6.81 5.64
N ILE A 82 -12.05 7.25 6.81
CA ILE A 82 -12.07 8.66 7.15
C ILE A 82 -10.94 9.25 6.30
N ASP A 83 -11.28 9.60 5.06
CA ASP A 83 -10.50 10.53 4.27
C ASP A 83 -10.48 11.81 5.11
N ASN A 84 -9.41 11.98 5.89
CA ASN A 84 -9.22 13.14 6.74
C ASN A 84 -8.17 14.01 6.05
N PRO A 85 -8.56 14.76 5.00
CA PRO A 85 -7.62 15.61 4.26
C PRO A 85 -6.96 16.64 5.18
N ARG A 86 -7.59 16.94 6.34
CA ARG A 86 -7.00 17.80 7.37
C ARG A 86 -5.78 17.14 8.02
N LEU A 87 -5.84 15.85 8.32
CA LEU A 87 -4.72 15.10 8.90
C LEU A 87 -3.58 14.93 7.88
N GLU A 88 -3.92 14.65 6.62
CA GLU A 88 -2.92 14.56 5.53
C GLU A 88 -2.18 15.88 5.32
N ASN A 89 -2.90 17.01 5.32
CA ASN A 89 -2.30 18.34 5.23
C ASN A 89 -1.37 18.63 6.42
N GLN A 90 -1.74 18.23 7.64
CA GLN A 90 -0.89 18.38 8.83
C GLN A 90 0.40 17.54 8.73
N LEU A 91 0.31 16.32 8.19
CA LEU A 91 1.46 15.45 7.94
C LEU A 91 2.40 16.03 6.87
N ALA A 92 1.85 16.61 5.80
CA ALA A 92 2.62 17.26 4.74
C ALA A 92 3.39 18.49 5.26
N GLU A 93 2.73 19.35 6.05
CA GLU A 93 3.34 20.52 6.70
C GLU A 93 4.46 20.12 7.65
N LEU A 94 4.22 19.13 8.53
CA LEU A 94 5.24 18.62 9.44
C LEU A 94 6.45 18.08 8.68
N THR A 95 6.22 17.34 7.60
CA THR A 95 7.27 16.79 6.73
C THR A 95 8.10 17.92 6.09
N SER A 96 7.46 19.01 5.69
CA SER A 96 8.14 20.20 5.17
C SER A 96 9.04 20.85 6.22
N LEU A 97 8.54 21.04 7.45
CA LEU A 97 9.30 21.62 8.56
C LEU A 97 10.51 20.75 8.93
N VAL A 98 10.35 19.43 8.98
CA VAL A 98 11.46 18.50 9.26
C VAL A 98 12.52 18.55 8.16
N ARG A 99 12.12 18.63 6.89
CA ARG A 99 13.06 18.81 5.77
C ARG A 99 13.82 20.13 5.88
N GLN A 100 13.13 21.23 6.19
CA GLN A 100 13.77 22.53 6.40
C GLN A 100 14.75 22.50 7.57
N LEU A 101 14.42 21.80 8.67
CA LEU A 101 15.32 21.65 9.80
C LEU A 101 16.55 20.81 9.43
N ALA A 102 16.36 19.71 8.68
CA ALA A 102 17.46 18.87 8.20
C ALA A 102 18.41 19.61 7.25
N ILE A 103 17.87 20.52 6.43
CA ILE A 103 18.64 21.37 5.50
C ILE A 103 19.30 22.55 6.24
N GLY A 104 18.60 23.18 7.17
CA GLY A 104 19.11 24.31 7.98
C GLY A 104 20.21 23.93 8.97
N GLN A 105 20.34 22.64 9.30
CA GLN A 105 21.49 22.09 10.06
C GLN A 105 22.75 21.87 9.17
N HIS A 106 22.63 22.00 7.85
CA HIS A 106 23.72 21.80 6.88
C HIS A 106 24.11 23.06 6.11
N GLN A 107 23.60 24.25 6.46
CA GLN A 107 24.35 25.44 6.10
C GLN A 107 25.66 25.37 6.89
N PRO A 108 26.84 25.33 6.26
CA PRO A 108 28.01 25.77 6.99
C PRO A 108 27.66 27.20 7.38
N ILE A 109 27.48 27.45 8.68
CA ILE A 109 27.64 28.79 9.25
C ILE A 109 28.96 29.23 8.63
N ALA A 110 28.89 30.09 7.61
CA ALA A 110 30.06 30.65 6.97
C ALA A 110 30.87 31.16 8.14
N ALA A 111 31.98 30.47 8.44
CA ALA A 111 32.61 30.49 9.74
C ALA A 111 32.66 31.95 10.17
N VAL A 112 31.78 32.33 11.11
CA VAL A 112 31.76 33.68 11.62
C VAL A 112 33.00 33.68 12.49
N ASN A 113 34.12 33.96 11.83
CA ASN A 113 35.40 34.11 12.46
C ASN A 113 35.23 35.41 13.26
N ALA A 114 34.73 35.25 14.49
CA ALA A 114 34.70 36.30 15.48
C ALA A 114 36.16 36.76 15.68
N CYS A 115 36.40 38.08 15.71
CA CYS A 115 37.75 38.57 15.94
C CYS A 115 38.21 38.09 17.32
N GLY A 116 39.27 37.29 17.39
CA GLY A 116 39.81 36.77 18.65
C GLY A 116 40.39 37.84 19.59
N ILE A 117 40.41 39.10 19.17
CA ILE A 117 40.96 40.25 19.91
C ILE A 117 39.84 41.07 20.58
N CYS A 118 38.67 41.19 19.92
CA CYS A 118 37.55 41.98 20.41
C CYS A 118 36.40 41.07 20.82
N THR A 119 35.87 41.21 22.02
CA THR A 119 34.69 40.46 22.49
C THR A 119 33.36 40.88 21.83
N SER A 120 33.38 41.75 20.82
CA SER A 120 32.20 42.20 20.07
C SER A 120 32.05 41.46 18.73
N MET A 121 30.80 41.27 18.30
CA MET A 121 30.44 40.58 17.05
C MET A 121 30.29 41.53 15.84
N GLU A 122 30.72 42.79 15.97
CA GLU A 122 30.43 43.84 14.99
C GLU A 122 31.30 43.81 13.71
N HIS A 123 32.33 42.96 13.62
CA HIS A 123 33.19 42.91 12.43
C HIS A 123 33.85 41.52 12.16
N PRO A 124 34.20 41.21 10.90
CA PRO A 124 34.98 40.02 10.54
C PRO A 124 36.41 40.05 11.10
N THR A 125 37.00 38.88 11.37
CA THR A 125 38.35 38.72 11.98
C THR A 125 39.46 39.59 11.36
N ASN A 126 39.43 39.81 10.06
CA ASN A 126 40.45 40.51 9.28
C ASN A 126 40.25 42.04 9.18
N MET A 127 39.20 42.58 9.81
CA MET A 127 38.88 44.02 9.80
C MET A 127 38.91 44.64 11.21
N CYS A 128 39.52 43.95 12.18
CA CYS A 128 39.74 44.48 13.53
C CYS A 128 40.52 45.81 13.39
N PRO A 129 39.96 46.97 13.80
CA PRO A 129 40.63 48.25 13.61
C PRO A 129 41.94 48.21 14.37
N THR A 130 43.04 48.38 13.63
CA THR A 130 44.41 48.33 14.13
C THR A 130 44.54 49.20 15.37
N LEU A 131 45.08 48.64 16.46
CA LEU A 131 45.67 49.42 17.55
C LEU A 131 46.81 50.28 17.00
#